data_AF-B3N5T1-F1
#
_entry.id   AF-B3N5T1-F1
#
_cell.length_a   1.000
_cell.length_b   1.000
_cell.length_c   1.000
_cell.angle_alpha   90.00
_cell.angle_beta   90.00
_cell.angle_gamma   90.00
#
_symmetry.space_group_name_H-M   'P 1'
#
loop_
_entity.id
_entity.type
_entity.pdbx_description
1 polymer ?
#
loop_
_entity_poly.entity_id
_entity_poly.type
_entity_poly.pdbx_seq_one_letter_code
_entity_poly.pdbx_strand_id
1 'polypeptide(L)'
;MSSKPVICFDISKNERFQISDNYKMMHRKLKVNWNVEQNDAELRKERLARVKVFVLAGPQDKFTEDEFEVLKHYVEVQGGSLVVLLGEGGEPEFNTNVNFFLEQYGIYINGDNVVRPHYYKNFHPKECIVGGGVVCESMWRHLLKLDIEKVDYDFSDEKYKIHFQYPYGATLNVSEPANVLLTTGPVVYPFNRPLAGYFTNGKGGKILAVGSGYIWHDKYLQDKTNDAMFEYLIKLLGGDEITYSHLDFNDVELSDNKHFTDIGFLADMPKACLIDSIGTDIPTDFKQMFDMRLCRLSNRLLKDVMDTYEQLHVKYEPLKIIKPQFEIPLPNVQLATFPPIFSEPSAPPLELYDLDETFSGARSQLAHMTGQVLQALQSKEPQRRALNQRELENYIKECARITAIVDDRQDMAAREILNIVARQIVSYRPYAED
;
A
#
# COMPACT_ATOMS: atom_id res chain seq x y z
N MET A 1 -37.75 -0.89 -26.67
CA MET A 1 -36.78 -1.86 -26.11
C MET A 1 -35.40 -1.30 -26.38
N SER A 2 -34.71 -0.77 -25.38
CA SER A 2 -33.35 -0.23 -25.57
C SER A 2 -32.43 -1.38 -25.97
N SER A 3 -31.70 -1.27 -27.09
CA SER A 3 -30.75 -2.28 -27.51
C SER A 3 -29.67 -2.43 -26.43
N LYS A 4 -29.41 -3.66 -25.98
CA LYS A 4 -28.33 -3.90 -25.01
C LYS A 4 -26.99 -3.41 -25.59
N PRO A 5 -26.17 -2.70 -24.80
CA PRO A 5 -24.85 -2.30 -25.26
C PRO A 5 -23.96 -3.53 -25.51
N VAL A 6 -22.99 -3.38 -26.41
CA VAL A 6 -22.11 -4.47 -26.86
C VAL A 6 -20.78 -4.43 -26.11
N ILE A 7 -20.38 -5.57 -25.55
CA ILE A 7 -19.00 -5.85 -25.11
C ILE A 7 -18.38 -6.81 -26.10
N CYS A 8 -17.19 -6.48 -26.59
CA CYS A 8 -16.44 -7.34 -27.51
C CYS A 8 -15.13 -7.78 -26.89
N PHE A 9 -14.86 -9.08 -26.91
CA PHE A 9 -13.59 -9.66 -26.50
C PHE A 9 -12.76 -9.99 -27.72
N ASP A 10 -11.52 -9.54 -27.72
CA ASP A 10 -10.59 -9.87 -28.80
C ASP A 10 -10.09 -11.32 -28.64
N ILE A 11 -9.99 -12.01 -29.77
CA ILE A 11 -9.31 -13.30 -29.91
C ILE A 11 -8.32 -13.26 -31.09
N SER A 12 -8.05 -12.07 -31.65
CA SER A 12 -7.22 -11.86 -32.83
C SER A 12 -5.71 -11.99 -32.56
N LYS A 13 -5.29 -11.82 -31.30
CA LYS A 13 -3.89 -11.87 -30.86
C LYS A 13 -3.61 -13.08 -29.98
N ASN A 14 -4.33 -14.18 -30.20
CA ASN A 14 -4.19 -15.42 -29.44
C ASN A 14 -4.33 -15.21 -27.92
N GLU A 15 -5.36 -14.45 -27.53
CA GLU A 15 -5.66 -14.10 -26.15
C GLU A 15 -5.69 -15.33 -25.24
N ARG A 16 -4.93 -15.25 -24.13
CA ARG A 16 -4.82 -16.30 -23.13
C ARG A 16 -6.16 -16.61 -22.48
N PHE A 17 -6.96 -15.59 -22.22
CA PHE A 17 -8.20 -15.72 -21.46
C PHE A 17 -9.41 -15.66 -22.39
N GLN A 18 -10.00 -16.82 -22.65
CA GLN A 18 -11.14 -16.91 -23.56
C GLN A 18 -12.46 -17.10 -22.80
N ILE A 19 -13.52 -16.47 -23.32
CA ILE A 19 -14.89 -16.61 -22.81
C ILE A 19 -15.38 -18.07 -22.86
N SER A 20 -14.92 -18.82 -23.87
CA SER A 20 -15.23 -20.23 -24.07
C SER A 20 -14.64 -21.14 -23.00
N ASP A 21 -13.54 -20.73 -22.35
CA ASP A 21 -12.80 -21.59 -21.44
C ASP A 21 -12.66 -21.06 -20.00
N ASN A 22 -11.89 -19.99 -19.81
CA ASN A 22 -11.49 -19.46 -18.48
C ASN A 22 -12.56 -18.56 -17.82
N TYR A 23 -13.46 -18.02 -18.63
CA TYR A 23 -14.36 -16.92 -18.29
C TYR A 23 -15.85 -17.28 -18.43
N LYS A 24 -16.22 -18.54 -18.18
CA LYS A 24 -17.61 -19.00 -18.37
C LYS A 24 -18.57 -18.33 -17.40
N MET A 25 -18.16 -18.09 -16.15
CA MET A 25 -18.96 -17.37 -15.15
C MET A 25 -19.11 -15.89 -15.52
N MET A 26 -18.01 -15.25 -15.91
CA MET A 26 -18.02 -13.86 -16.38
C MET A 26 -18.97 -13.70 -17.58
N HIS A 27 -18.91 -14.62 -18.54
CA HIS A 27 -19.79 -14.63 -19.71
C HIS A 27 -21.27 -14.70 -19.35
N ARG A 28 -21.64 -15.59 -18.43
CA ARG A 28 -23.03 -15.77 -17.98
C ARG A 28 -23.56 -14.49 -17.33
N LYS A 29 -22.74 -13.82 -16.52
CA LYS A 29 -23.09 -12.54 -15.87
C LYS A 29 -23.24 -11.40 -16.88
N LEU A 30 -22.30 -11.27 -17.82
CA LEU A 30 -22.35 -10.22 -18.83
C LEU A 30 -23.61 -10.32 -19.70
N LYS A 31 -24.02 -11.52 -20.11
CA LYS A 31 -25.21 -11.76 -20.97
C LYS A 31 -26.53 -11.22 -20.40
N VAL A 32 -26.62 -11.00 -19.10
CA VAL A 32 -27.82 -10.44 -18.46
C VAL A 32 -28.09 -9.02 -19.00
N ASN A 33 -27.06 -8.18 -19.03
CA ASN A 33 -27.19 -6.75 -19.36
C ASN A 33 -26.53 -6.35 -20.68
N TRP A 34 -25.64 -7.18 -21.21
CA TRP A 34 -24.80 -6.88 -22.37
C TRP A 34 -25.01 -7.88 -23.50
N ASN A 35 -24.80 -7.43 -24.73
CA ASN A 35 -24.56 -8.33 -25.86
C ASN A 35 -23.05 -8.63 -25.92
N VAL A 36 -22.67 -9.91 -25.86
CA VAL A 36 -21.26 -10.33 -25.82
C VAL A 36 -20.85 -10.86 -27.20
N GLU A 37 -19.90 -10.18 -27.83
CA GLU A 37 -19.33 -10.53 -29.14
C GLU A 37 -17.84 -10.92 -29.00
N GLN A 38 -17.32 -11.69 -29.95
CA GLN A 38 -15.89 -12.00 -30.05
C GLN A 38 -15.34 -11.47 -31.37
N ASN A 39 -14.12 -10.94 -31.35
CA ASN A 39 -13.44 -10.45 -32.54
C ASN A 39 -12.27 -11.38 -32.92
N ASP A 40 -12.43 -12.06 -34.04
CA ASP A 40 -11.49 -13.04 -34.61
C ASP A 40 -10.65 -12.51 -35.78
N ALA A 41 -10.92 -11.26 -36.19
CA ALA A 41 -10.26 -10.64 -37.32
C ALA A 41 -9.45 -9.43 -36.87
N GLU A 42 -8.55 -8.98 -37.74
CA GLU A 42 -7.75 -7.78 -37.56
C GLU A 42 -8.62 -6.55 -37.18
N LEU A 43 -8.08 -5.72 -36.29
CA LEU A 43 -8.79 -4.58 -35.72
C LEU A 43 -9.09 -3.53 -36.79
N ARG A 44 -10.37 -3.18 -36.93
CA ARG A 44 -10.84 -2.13 -37.87
C ARG A 44 -11.84 -1.20 -37.20
N LYS A 45 -11.81 0.08 -37.60
CA LYS A 45 -12.67 1.15 -37.05
C LYS A 45 -14.17 0.82 -37.10
N GLU A 46 -14.61 0.12 -38.15
CA GLU A 46 -16.00 -0.25 -38.37
C GLU A 46 -16.52 -1.27 -37.34
N ARG A 47 -15.67 -2.21 -36.91
CA ARG A 47 -16.06 -3.22 -35.90
C ARG A 47 -16.21 -2.57 -34.53
N LEU A 48 -15.32 -1.65 -34.18
CA LEU A 48 -15.33 -0.97 -32.88
C LEU A 48 -16.44 0.09 -32.76
N ALA A 49 -16.97 0.62 -33.87
CA ALA A 49 -17.97 1.69 -33.86
C ALA A 49 -19.27 1.35 -33.09
N ARG A 50 -19.65 0.07 -33.01
CA ARG A 50 -20.84 -0.40 -32.26
C ARG A 50 -20.53 -0.91 -30.85
N VAL A 51 -19.25 -1.04 -30.51
CA VAL A 51 -18.78 -1.68 -29.29
C VAL A 51 -18.59 -0.62 -28.20
N LYS A 52 -19.22 -0.81 -27.04
CA LYS A 52 -19.07 0.13 -25.92
C LYS A 52 -17.86 -0.20 -25.05
N VAL A 53 -17.60 -1.50 -24.85
CA VAL A 53 -16.43 -1.98 -24.10
C VAL A 53 -15.67 -3.00 -24.96
N PHE A 54 -14.40 -2.74 -25.23
CA PHE A 54 -13.50 -3.64 -25.94
C PHE A 54 -12.49 -4.23 -24.95
N VAL A 55 -12.30 -5.55 -24.97
CA VAL A 55 -11.48 -6.28 -23.99
C VAL A 55 -10.35 -7.04 -24.68
N LEU A 56 -9.11 -6.68 -24.33
CA LEU A 56 -7.88 -7.39 -24.68
C LEU A 56 -7.49 -8.28 -23.50
N ALA A 57 -7.86 -9.56 -23.56
CA ALA A 57 -7.74 -10.48 -22.45
C ALA A 57 -6.48 -11.36 -22.54
N GLY A 58 -5.34 -10.77 -22.21
CA GLY A 58 -4.04 -11.45 -22.25
C GLY A 58 -3.54 -11.70 -23.68
N PRO A 59 -3.40 -10.66 -24.52
CA PRO A 59 -2.90 -10.81 -25.89
C PRO A 59 -1.50 -11.46 -25.88
N GLN A 60 -1.27 -12.41 -26.78
CA GLN A 60 -0.02 -13.17 -26.90
C GLN A 60 0.80 -12.85 -28.16
N ASP A 61 0.25 -12.00 -29.02
CA ASP A 61 0.91 -11.50 -30.22
C ASP A 61 1.10 -9.98 -30.17
N LYS A 62 1.96 -9.50 -31.05
CA LYS A 62 2.23 -8.07 -31.21
C LYS A 62 1.16 -7.38 -32.04
N PHE A 63 0.84 -6.16 -31.65
CA PHE A 63 0.02 -5.23 -32.39
C PHE A 63 0.86 -4.43 -33.39
N THR A 64 0.25 -4.14 -34.53
CA THR A 64 0.81 -3.23 -35.54
C THR A 64 0.50 -1.78 -35.19
N GLU A 65 1.21 -0.85 -35.84
CA GLU A 65 0.97 0.59 -35.68
C GLU A 65 -0.47 0.97 -36.08
N ASP A 66 -0.97 0.41 -37.18
CA ASP A 66 -2.35 0.62 -37.66
C ASP A 66 -3.39 0.18 -36.62
N GLU A 67 -3.17 -0.95 -35.95
CA GLU A 67 -4.06 -1.44 -34.89
C GLU A 67 -4.07 -0.50 -33.68
N PHE A 68 -2.90 0.03 -33.29
CA PHE A 68 -2.82 1.03 -32.22
C PHE A 68 -3.50 2.34 -32.61
N GLU A 69 -3.42 2.79 -33.86
CA GLU A 69 -4.17 3.96 -34.32
C GLU A 69 -5.70 3.74 -34.25
N VAL A 70 -6.15 2.52 -34.56
CA VAL A 70 -7.58 2.15 -34.44
C VAL A 70 -8.02 2.20 -32.97
N LEU A 71 -7.23 1.63 -32.05
CA LEU A 71 -7.51 1.68 -30.61
C LEU A 71 -7.48 3.10 -30.05
N LYS A 72 -6.52 3.91 -30.50
CA LYS A 72 -6.42 5.33 -30.12
C LYS A 72 -7.65 6.11 -30.57
N HIS A 73 -8.06 5.93 -31.82
CA HIS A 73 -9.28 6.55 -32.35
C HIS A 73 -10.54 6.09 -31.59
N TYR A 74 -10.61 4.80 -31.22
CA TYR A 74 -11.71 4.25 -30.43
C TYR A 74 -11.85 4.93 -29.06
N VAL A 75 -10.75 5.08 -28.33
CA VAL A 75 -10.76 5.70 -27.00
C VAL A 75 -10.95 7.22 -27.11
N GLU A 76 -10.18 7.91 -27.94
CA GLU A 76 -10.13 9.37 -27.92
C GLU A 76 -11.24 10.06 -28.72
N VAL A 77 -11.70 9.45 -29.81
CA VAL A 77 -12.69 10.07 -30.71
C VAL A 77 -14.07 9.51 -30.46
N GLN A 78 -14.20 8.18 -30.37
CA GLN A 78 -15.51 7.53 -30.21
C GLN A 78 -15.97 7.47 -28.75
N GLY A 79 -15.08 7.72 -27.78
CA GLY A 79 -15.41 7.61 -26.36
C GLY A 79 -15.62 6.16 -25.90
N GLY A 80 -15.00 5.21 -26.59
CA GLY A 80 -15.05 3.80 -26.25
C GLY A 80 -14.28 3.47 -24.96
N SER A 81 -14.65 2.36 -24.32
CA SER A 81 -13.95 1.86 -23.14
C SER A 81 -13.08 0.66 -23.49
N LEU A 82 -11.78 0.74 -23.22
CA LEU A 82 -10.82 -0.33 -23.44
C LEU A 82 -10.44 -1.00 -22.11
N VAL A 83 -10.43 -2.33 -22.09
CA VAL A 83 -9.93 -3.12 -20.96
C VAL A 83 -8.73 -3.92 -21.44
N VAL A 84 -7.60 -3.78 -20.75
CA VAL A 84 -6.39 -4.55 -21.03
C VAL A 84 -6.03 -5.39 -19.82
N LEU A 85 -5.96 -6.70 -20.01
CA LEU A 85 -5.61 -7.65 -18.96
C LEU A 85 -4.33 -8.35 -19.37
N LEU A 86 -3.33 -8.36 -18.50
CA LEU A 86 -2.17 -9.24 -18.60
C LEU A 86 -2.10 -10.14 -17.36
N GLY A 87 -1.03 -10.89 -17.20
CA GLY A 87 -0.77 -11.67 -16.00
C GLY A 87 0.65 -11.43 -15.50
N GLU A 88 1.06 -12.35 -14.63
CA GLU A 88 2.43 -12.46 -14.15
C GLU A 88 3.47 -12.45 -15.29
N GLY A 89 4.62 -11.85 -15.02
CA GLY A 89 5.68 -11.69 -16.02
C GLY A 89 5.37 -10.65 -17.12
N GLY A 90 4.18 -10.05 -17.11
CA GLY A 90 3.82 -8.90 -17.93
C GLY A 90 4.00 -9.11 -19.44
N GLU A 91 4.40 -8.06 -20.13
CA GLU A 91 4.64 -8.08 -21.57
C GLU A 91 5.69 -9.11 -22.02
N PRO A 92 6.85 -9.29 -21.34
CA PRO A 92 7.84 -10.31 -21.70
C PRO A 92 7.29 -11.75 -21.72
N GLU A 93 6.49 -12.13 -20.71
CA GLU A 93 5.91 -13.49 -20.61
C GLU A 93 4.78 -13.72 -21.61
N PHE A 94 4.02 -12.66 -21.94
CA PHE A 94 2.94 -12.71 -22.92
C PHE A 94 3.43 -12.48 -24.35
N ASN A 95 4.69 -12.09 -24.58
CA ASN A 95 5.26 -11.82 -25.91
C ASN A 95 4.43 -10.82 -26.76
N THR A 96 3.83 -9.82 -26.10
CA THR A 96 3.07 -8.75 -26.74
C THR A 96 3.89 -7.44 -26.76
N ASN A 97 3.28 -6.33 -27.19
CA ASN A 97 3.85 -4.97 -27.19
C ASN A 97 2.82 -3.92 -26.71
N VAL A 98 1.84 -4.35 -25.91
CA VAL A 98 0.71 -3.52 -25.49
C VAL A 98 1.12 -2.32 -24.62
N ASN A 99 2.26 -2.38 -23.93
CA ASN A 99 2.77 -1.25 -23.14
C ASN A 99 3.07 -0.04 -24.02
N PHE A 100 3.47 -0.22 -25.29
CA PHE A 100 3.68 0.88 -26.23
C PHE A 100 2.44 1.78 -26.41
N PHE A 101 1.25 1.18 -26.30
CA PHE A 101 -0.01 1.92 -26.31
C PHE A 101 -0.36 2.47 -24.93
N LEU A 102 -0.25 1.66 -23.88
CA LEU A 102 -0.63 2.05 -22.51
C LEU A 102 0.21 3.21 -21.96
N GLU A 103 1.50 3.28 -22.31
CA GLU A 103 2.42 4.33 -21.86
C GLU A 103 1.95 5.74 -22.27
N GLN A 104 1.31 5.85 -23.44
CA GLN A 104 0.74 7.12 -23.93
C GLN A 104 -0.35 7.68 -23.00
N TYR A 105 -0.95 6.80 -22.20
CA TYR A 105 -1.99 7.12 -21.22
C TYR A 105 -1.46 7.08 -19.77
N GLY A 106 -0.14 6.96 -19.58
CA GLY A 106 0.51 6.95 -18.28
C GLY A 106 0.44 5.61 -17.55
N ILE A 107 0.18 4.50 -18.25
CA ILE A 107 0.08 3.16 -17.66
C ILE A 107 1.16 2.24 -18.26
N TYR A 108 1.83 1.46 -17.42
CA TYR A 108 2.80 0.46 -17.85
C TYR A 108 2.69 -0.81 -17.01
N ILE A 109 2.55 -1.99 -17.63
CA ILE A 109 2.49 -3.27 -16.91
C ILE A 109 3.90 -3.84 -16.79
N ASN A 110 4.35 -4.06 -15.55
CA ASN A 110 5.70 -4.53 -15.27
C ASN A 110 5.87 -6.01 -15.60
N GLY A 111 7.11 -6.42 -15.89
CA GLY A 111 7.49 -7.83 -16.08
C GLY A 111 7.82 -8.54 -14.76
N ASP A 112 7.03 -8.31 -13.72
CA ASP A 112 7.25 -8.84 -12.37
C ASP A 112 6.15 -9.80 -11.93
N ASN A 113 6.26 -10.29 -10.70
CA ASN A 113 5.32 -11.24 -10.11
C ASN A 113 4.92 -10.77 -8.72
N VAL A 114 3.62 -10.73 -8.47
CA VAL A 114 3.06 -10.45 -7.15
C VAL A 114 3.03 -11.74 -6.33
N VAL A 115 3.62 -11.70 -5.15
CA VAL A 115 3.75 -12.84 -4.24
C VAL A 115 3.35 -12.47 -2.83
N ARG A 116 2.70 -13.38 -2.13
CA ARG A 116 2.45 -13.20 -0.69
C ARG A 116 3.71 -13.55 0.10
N PRO A 117 4.11 -12.73 1.08
CA PRO A 117 5.27 -13.02 1.94
C PRO A 117 4.97 -14.11 2.99
N HIS A 118 3.69 -14.31 3.33
CA HIS A 118 3.27 -15.27 4.37
C HIS A 118 2.20 -16.22 3.83
N TYR A 119 2.14 -17.43 4.37
CA TYR A 119 1.09 -18.39 4.02
C TYR A 119 -0.28 -17.92 4.53
N TYR A 120 -1.28 -17.90 3.64
CA TYR A 120 -2.66 -17.56 4.00
C TYR A 120 -3.67 -18.13 2.99
N LYS A 121 -4.60 -18.98 3.48
CA LYS A 121 -5.69 -19.69 2.76
C LYS A 121 -5.27 -20.54 1.54
N ASN A 122 -4.60 -19.95 0.55
CA ASN A 122 -4.21 -20.58 -0.71
C ASN A 122 -2.83 -21.26 -0.62
N PHE A 123 -2.61 -22.29 -1.43
CA PHE A 123 -1.34 -23.03 -1.45
C PHE A 123 -0.25 -22.32 -2.25
N HIS A 124 -0.55 -21.81 -3.46
CA HIS A 124 0.46 -21.24 -4.34
C HIS A 124 0.81 -19.79 -3.95
N PRO A 125 2.09 -19.41 -3.72
CA PRO A 125 2.45 -18.06 -3.24
C PRO A 125 1.96 -16.89 -4.10
N LYS A 126 1.74 -17.12 -5.40
CA LYS A 126 1.22 -16.12 -6.33
C LYS A 126 -0.30 -15.98 -6.32
N GLU A 127 -1.02 -16.85 -5.61
CA GLU A 127 -2.45 -16.71 -5.33
C GLU A 127 -2.62 -15.82 -4.10
N CYS A 128 -2.40 -14.53 -4.30
CA CYS A 128 -2.35 -13.54 -3.23
C CYS A 128 -3.76 -13.09 -2.83
N ILE A 129 -3.95 -12.82 -1.54
CA ILE A 129 -5.15 -12.14 -1.02
C ILE A 129 -4.68 -10.77 -0.55
N VAL A 130 -5.21 -9.73 -1.17
CA VAL A 130 -4.85 -8.34 -0.93
C VAL A 130 -5.89 -7.72 0.00
N GLY A 131 -5.45 -7.29 1.19
CA GLY A 131 -6.26 -6.51 2.13
C GLY A 131 -5.88 -5.03 2.04
N GLY A 132 -6.89 -4.14 1.96
CA GLY A 132 -6.66 -2.69 1.85
C GLY A 132 -6.03 -2.22 0.55
N GLY A 133 -6.08 -3.04 -0.50
CA GLY A 133 -5.54 -2.68 -1.82
C GLY A 133 -6.49 -1.84 -2.67
N VAL A 134 -7.73 -1.58 -2.23
CA VAL A 134 -8.66 -0.71 -2.97
C VAL A 134 -8.41 0.74 -2.56
N VAL A 135 -7.71 1.50 -3.40
CA VAL A 135 -7.28 2.86 -3.06
C VAL A 135 -8.29 3.94 -3.45
N CYS A 136 -9.10 3.69 -4.47
CA CYS A 136 -10.11 4.66 -4.92
C CYS A 136 -11.26 4.80 -3.90
N GLU A 137 -11.48 6.03 -3.41
CA GLU A 137 -12.41 6.33 -2.31
C GLU A 137 -13.85 5.89 -2.57
N SER A 138 -14.41 6.34 -3.70
CA SER A 138 -15.75 5.95 -4.14
C SER A 138 -15.90 4.45 -4.36
N MET A 139 -14.84 3.75 -4.80
CA MET A 139 -14.89 2.30 -5.00
C MET A 139 -14.93 1.54 -3.68
N TRP A 140 -13.99 1.77 -2.75
CA TRP A 140 -13.99 1.02 -1.49
C TRP A 140 -15.24 1.34 -0.64
N ARG A 141 -15.73 2.59 -0.63
CA ARG A 141 -16.98 2.94 0.04
C ARG A 141 -18.21 2.24 -0.55
N HIS A 142 -18.25 2.06 -1.86
CA HIS A 142 -19.32 1.31 -2.50
C HIS A 142 -19.27 -0.17 -2.09
N LEU A 143 -18.08 -0.77 -2.15
CA LEU A 143 -17.86 -2.16 -1.78
C LEU A 143 -18.19 -2.43 -0.30
N LEU A 144 -17.89 -1.50 0.62
CA LEU A 144 -18.27 -1.64 2.04
C LEU A 144 -19.78 -1.68 2.28
N LYS A 145 -20.60 -1.14 1.38
CA LYS A 145 -22.08 -1.21 1.52
C LYS A 145 -22.65 -2.57 1.08
N LEU A 146 -21.85 -3.36 0.37
CA LEU A 146 -22.26 -4.67 -0.13
C LEU A 146 -22.02 -5.77 0.91
N ASP A 147 -22.68 -6.90 0.68
CA ASP A 147 -22.52 -8.14 1.46
C ASP A 147 -21.26 -8.90 1.00
N ILE A 148 -20.09 -8.36 1.36
CA ILE A 148 -18.78 -8.98 1.13
C ILE A 148 -18.16 -9.47 2.45
N GLU A 149 -17.23 -10.43 2.38
CA GLU A 149 -16.46 -10.87 3.55
C GLU A 149 -15.59 -9.70 4.01
N LYS A 150 -15.87 -9.19 5.21
CA LYS A 150 -15.13 -8.09 5.82
C LYS A 150 -14.28 -8.65 6.96
N VAL A 151 -13.01 -8.27 6.97
CA VAL A 151 -12.11 -8.62 8.08
C VAL A 151 -12.10 -7.46 9.05
N ASP A 152 -12.56 -7.69 10.28
CA ASP A 152 -12.51 -6.67 11.32
C ASP A 152 -11.11 -6.65 11.96
N TYR A 153 -10.46 -5.51 11.81
CA TYR A 153 -9.25 -5.17 12.55
C TYR A 153 -9.61 -4.01 13.48
N ASP A 154 -9.39 -4.20 14.79
CA ASP A 154 -9.81 -3.25 15.83
C ASP A 154 -9.11 -1.88 15.74
N PHE A 155 -8.05 -1.75 14.92
CA PHE A 155 -7.19 -0.57 14.84
C PHE A 155 -6.84 -0.14 13.40
N SER A 156 -7.57 -0.59 12.37
CA SER A 156 -7.29 -0.20 10.98
C SER A 156 -8.41 0.63 10.36
N ASP A 157 -8.05 1.46 9.39
CA ASP A 157 -8.99 2.15 8.51
C ASP A 157 -9.96 1.16 7.84
N GLU A 158 -11.19 1.60 7.54
CA GLU A 158 -12.25 0.77 6.96
C GLU A 158 -11.86 0.19 5.60
N LYS A 159 -10.98 0.87 4.86
CA LYS A 159 -10.45 0.39 3.57
C LYS A 159 -9.74 -0.96 3.71
N TYR A 160 -9.09 -1.24 4.84
CA TYR A 160 -8.38 -2.50 5.10
C TYR A 160 -9.30 -3.69 5.35
N LYS A 161 -10.60 -3.44 5.60
CA LYS A 161 -11.58 -4.52 5.81
C LYS A 161 -11.89 -5.28 4.52
N ILE A 162 -11.60 -4.69 3.36
CA ILE A 162 -11.90 -5.26 2.04
C ILE A 162 -10.71 -6.11 1.59
N HIS A 163 -10.98 -7.40 1.42
CA HIS A 163 -10.01 -8.38 0.93
C HIS A 163 -10.47 -8.95 -0.40
N PHE A 164 -9.58 -8.94 -1.40
CA PHE A 164 -9.83 -9.54 -2.72
C PHE A 164 -8.68 -10.43 -3.14
N GLN A 165 -8.95 -11.38 -4.02
CA GLN A 165 -7.94 -12.29 -4.54
C GLN A 165 -7.26 -11.68 -5.77
N TYR A 166 -5.94 -11.67 -5.79
CA TYR A 166 -5.13 -11.22 -6.92
C TYR A 166 -4.11 -12.30 -7.32
N PRO A 167 -4.54 -13.28 -8.14
CA PRO A 167 -3.73 -14.44 -8.48
C PRO A 167 -2.88 -14.20 -9.72
N TYR A 168 -1.65 -14.71 -9.74
CA TYR A 168 -0.74 -14.74 -10.91
C TYR A 168 -0.72 -13.41 -11.68
N GLY A 169 -0.51 -12.31 -10.95
CA GLY A 169 -0.52 -10.97 -11.52
C GLY A 169 0.84 -10.27 -11.44
N ALA A 170 0.97 -9.24 -12.26
CA ALA A 170 2.08 -8.30 -12.27
C ALA A 170 1.66 -6.95 -11.68
N THR A 171 2.62 -6.14 -11.26
CA THR A 171 2.36 -4.74 -10.86
C THR A 171 2.36 -3.80 -12.06
N LEU A 172 1.92 -2.56 -11.84
CA LEU A 172 1.94 -1.51 -12.85
C LEU A 172 2.73 -0.29 -12.37
N ASN A 173 3.28 0.46 -13.31
CA ASN A 173 3.61 1.87 -13.08
C ASN A 173 2.45 2.69 -13.64
N VAL A 174 1.95 3.62 -12.83
CA VAL A 174 0.87 4.51 -13.22
C VAL A 174 1.30 5.93 -12.90
N SER A 175 1.15 6.81 -13.89
CA SER A 175 1.50 8.23 -13.83
C SER A 175 0.40 9.04 -14.51
N GLU A 176 0.35 10.34 -14.24
CA GLU A 176 -0.60 11.23 -14.91
C GLU A 176 -0.45 11.12 -16.44
N PRO A 177 -1.55 10.97 -17.20
CA PRO A 177 -2.94 11.28 -16.82
C PRO A 177 -3.77 10.12 -16.22
N ALA A 178 -3.20 8.94 -15.98
CA ALA A 178 -3.91 7.81 -15.39
C ALA A 178 -3.91 7.86 -13.85
N ASN A 179 -4.89 7.20 -13.25
CA ASN A 179 -5.07 7.08 -11.81
C ASN A 179 -5.00 5.61 -11.37
N VAL A 180 -4.57 5.36 -10.13
CA VAL A 180 -4.48 4.02 -9.56
C VAL A 180 -5.82 3.64 -8.91
N LEU A 181 -6.38 2.48 -9.28
CA LEU A 181 -7.58 1.94 -8.65
C LEU A 181 -7.28 0.91 -7.57
N LEU A 182 -6.27 0.07 -7.81
CA LEU A 182 -5.90 -1.06 -6.96
C LEU A 182 -4.40 -1.04 -6.69
N THR A 183 -3.99 -1.48 -5.51
CA THR A 183 -2.60 -1.70 -5.11
C THR A 183 -2.44 -3.07 -4.45
N THR A 184 -1.20 -3.53 -4.29
CA THR A 184 -0.85 -4.73 -3.51
C THR A 184 -1.09 -4.57 -2.01
N GLY A 185 -1.36 -3.35 -1.54
CA GLY A 185 -1.52 -3.04 -0.13
C GLY A 185 -0.26 -3.33 0.71
N PRO A 186 -0.37 -3.26 2.04
CA PRO A 186 0.77 -3.44 2.94
C PRO A 186 1.12 -4.91 3.18
N VAL A 187 0.31 -5.86 2.67
CA VAL A 187 0.43 -7.29 3.01
C VAL A 187 0.97 -8.17 1.88
N VAL A 188 0.94 -7.69 0.63
CA VAL A 188 1.41 -8.47 -0.54
C VAL A 188 2.63 -7.82 -1.14
N TYR A 189 3.63 -8.62 -1.48
CA TYR A 189 4.88 -8.14 -2.04
C TYR A 189 4.82 -8.12 -3.58
N PRO A 190 5.36 -7.08 -4.25
CA PRO A 190 5.96 -5.87 -3.67
C PRO A 190 4.89 -4.94 -3.06
N PHE A 191 5.14 -4.40 -1.87
CA PHE A 191 4.15 -3.68 -1.07
C PHE A 191 3.73 -2.35 -1.68
N ASN A 192 2.46 -1.95 -1.56
CA ASN A 192 1.92 -0.67 -2.01
C ASN A 192 2.26 -0.31 -3.48
N ARG A 193 2.21 -1.31 -4.36
CA ARG A 193 2.44 -1.15 -5.81
C ARG A 193 1.12 -1.19 -6.57
N PRO A 194 0.92 -0.36 -7.62
CA PRO A 194 -0.29 -0.39 -8.43
C PRO A 194 -0.56 -1.77 -9.06
N LEU A 195 -1.82 -2.19 -9.06
CA LEU A 195 -2.33 -3.44 -9.67
C LEU A 195 -3.36 -3.19 -10.78
N ALA A 196 -3.99 -2.01 -10.77
CA ALA A 196 -4.88 -1.56 -11.82
C ALA A 196 -4.76 -0.05 -12.04
N GLY A 197 -4.57 0.34 -13.30
CA GLY A 197 -4.53 1.73 -13.76
C GLY A 197 -5.81 2.07 -14.52
N TYR A 198 -6.34 3.27 -14.30
CA TYR A 198 -7.53 3.79 -14.94
C TYR A 198 -7.28 5.16 -15.53
N PHE A 199 -7.54 5.29 -16.82
CA PHE A 199 -7.50 6.55 -17.55
C PHE A 199 -8.90 6.89 -18.06
N THR A 200 -9.25 8.18 -18.04
CA THR A 200 -10.47 8.69 -18.65
C THR A 200 -10.17 9.99 -19.38
N ASN A 201 -10.71 10.16 -20.57
CA ASN A 201 -10.62 11.39 -21.35
C ASN A 201 -11.87 12.24 -21.14
N GLY A 202 -11.78 13.56 -21.36
CA GLY A 202 -12.92 14.49 -21.28
C GLY A 202 -14.03 14.24 -22.31
N LYS A 203 -13.78 13.41 -23.33
CA LYS A 203 -14.78 12.94 -24.30
C LYS A 203 -15.48 11.64 -23.89
N GLY A 204 -15.20 11.09 -22.70
CA GLY A 204 -15.85 9.89 -22.16
C GLY A 204 -15.14 8.56 -22.46
N GLY A 205 -14.05 8.56 -23.22
CA GLY A 205 -13.23 7.37 -23.46
C GLY A 205 -12.49 6.94 -22.21
N LYS A 206 -12.45 5.63 -21.95
CA LYS A 206 -11.89 5.06 -20.71
C LYS A 206 -10.92 3.94 -21.03
N ILE A 207 -9.83 3.81 -20.27
CA ILE A 207 -8.91 2.68 -20.34
C ILE A 207 -8.76 2.12 -18.94
N LEU A 208 -8.98 0.81 -18.80
CA LEU A 208 -8.70 0.06 -17.58
C LEU A 208 -7.65 -1.00 -17.89
N ALA A 209 -6.48 -0.89 -17.27
CA ALA A 209 -5.45 -1.91 -17.32
C ALA A 209 -5.35 -2.63 -15.98
N VAL A 210 -5.35 -3.97 -16.00
CA VAL A 210 -5.20 -4.79 -14.79
C VAL A 210 -4.08 -5.80 -15.02
N GLY A 211 -3.15 -5.88 -14.06
CA GLY A 211 -1.98 -6.77 -14.16
C GLY A 211 -2.29 -8.26 -13.92
N SER A 212 -3.56 -8.62 -13.72
CA SER A 212 -4.02 -10.02 -13.61
C SER A 212 -5.36 -10.20 -14.30
N GLY A 213 -5.38 -10.94 -15.41
CA GLY A 213 -6.59 -11.47 -16.01
C GLY A 213 -7.15 -12.67 -15.22
N TYR A 214 -6.34 -13.30 -14.37
CA TYR A 214 -6.80 -14.39 -13.52
C TYR A 214 -7.76 -13.92 -12.42
N ILE A 215 -7.78 -12.62 -12.07
CA ILE A 215 -8.70 -12.05 -11.06
C ILE A 215 -10.18 -12.37 -11.34
N TRP A 216 -10.55 -12.52 -12.61
CA TRP A 216 -11.92 -12.84 -13.06
C TRP A 216 -12.04 -14.24 -13.65
N HIS A 217 -11.02 -15.09 -13.48
CA HIS A 217 -11.12 -16.51 -13.84
C HIS A 217 -12.20 -17.19 -13.00
N ASP A 218 -12.88 -18.19 -13.55
CA ASP A 218 -13.99 -18.91 -12.91
C ASP A 218 -13.67 -19.48 -11.51
N LYS A 219 -12.39 -19.70 -11.18
CA LYS A 219 -11.94 -20.16 -9.85
C LYS A 219 -12.07 -19.05 -8.80
N TYR A 220 -11.78 -17.81 -9.18
CA TYR A 220 -11.66 -16.66 -8.27
C TYR A 220 -12.88 -15.76 -8.29
N LEU A 221 -13.66 -15.76 -9.38
CA LEU A 221 -14.93 -15.04 -9.47
C LEU A 221 -16.06 -15.64 -8.59
N GLN A 222 -15.80 -16.77 -7.93
CA GLN A 222 -16.68 -17.32 -6.90
C GLN A 222 -16.62 -16.52 -5.59
N ASP A 223 -15.51 -15.79 -5.37
CA ASP A 223 -15.36 -14.90 -4.23
C ASP A 223 -16.25 -13.67 -4.43
N LYS A 224 -17.09 -13.37 -3.42
CA LYS A 224 -18.05 -12.25 -3.47
C LYS A 224 -17.35 -10.91 -3.68
N THR A 225 -16.15 -10.72 -3.14
CA THR A 225 -15.44 -9.44 -3.30
C THR A 225 -14.97 -9.25 -4.74
N ASN A 226 -14.34 -10.27 -5.34
CA ASN A 226 -13.92 -10.22 -6.75
C ASN A 226 -15.11 -10.02 -7.69
N ASP A 227 -16.24 -10.65 -7.38
CA ASP A 227 -17.50 -10.48 -8.12
C ASP A 227 -18.05 -9.05 -8.02
N ALA A 228 -18.10 -8.49 -6.81
CA ALA A 228 -18.54 -7.11 -6.59
C ALA A 228 -17.63 -6.09 -7.29
N MET A 229 -16.32 -6.30 -7.27
CA MET A 229 -15.35 -5.47 -7.99
C MET A 229 -15.56 -5.55 -9.50
N PHE A 230 -15.77 -6.74 -10.05
CA PHE A 230 -16.07 -6.93 -11.47
C PHE A 230 -17.34 -6.16 -11.88
N GLU A 231 -18.44 -6.31 -11.13
CA GLU A 231 -19.70 -5.63 -11.43
C GLU A 231 -19.56 -4.11 -11.37
N TYR A 232 -18.80 -3.60 -10.40
CA TYR A 232 -18.52 -2.18 -10.27
C TYR A 232 -17.69 -1.65 -11.45
N LEU A 233 -16.64 -2.36 -11.86
CA LEU A 233 -15.78 -1.96 -12.99
C LEU A 233 -16.53 -2.00 -14.33
N ILE A 234 -17.40 -2.99 -14.55
CA ILE A 234 -18.23 -3.04 -15.75
C ILE A 234 -19.25 -1.88 -15.77
N LYS A 235 -19.79 -1.47 -14.62
CA LYS A 235 -20.65 -0.28 -14.53
C LYS A 235 -19.86 1.00 -14.80
N LEU A 236 -18.64 1.12 -14.27
CA LEU A 236 -17.75 2.25 -14.51
C LEU A 236 -17.42 2.42 -16.01
N LEU A 237 -17.07 1.33 -16.70
CA LEU A 237 -16.75 1.37 -18.13
C LEU A 237 -18.01 1.49 -18.99
N GLY A 238 -19.08 0.84 -18.55
CA GLY A 238 -20.29 0.68 -19.34
C GLY A 238 -21.33 1.77 -19.19
N GLY A 239 -21.20 2.68 -18.22
CA GLY A 239 -22.13 3.77 -17.97
C GLY A 239 -21.41 5.05 -17.57
N ASP A 240 -22.15 6.15 -17.54
CA ASP A 240 -21.67 7.46 -17.08
C ASP A 240 -22.13 7.77 -15.64
N GLU A 241 -22.69 6.77 -14.96
CA GLU A 241 -23.20 6.91 -13.58
C GLU A 241 -22.08 7.10 -12.56
N ILE A 242 -20.92 6.49 -12.81
CA ILE A 242 -19.76 6.54 -11.92
C ILE A 242 -18.73 7.44 -12.59
N THR A 243 -18.52 8.61 -12.00
CA THR A 243 -17.48 9.56 -12.40
C THR A 243 -16.56 9.79 -11.21
N TYR A 244 -15.26 9.61 -11.43
CA TYR A 244 -14.26 9.89 -10.41
C TYR A 244 -13.90 11.37 -10.41
N SER A 245 -13.68 11.88 -9.21
CA SER A 245 -13.10 13.19 -8.95
C SER A 245 -11.62 13.04 -8.59
N HIS A 246 -10.85 14.12 -8.67
CA HIS A 246 -9.45 14.10 -8.21
C HIS A 246 -9.32 13.75 -6.71
N LEU A 247 -10.35 14.04 -5.92
CA LEU A 247 -10.38 13.72 -4.49
C LEU A 247 -10.35 12.21 -4.23
N ASP A 248 -10.93 11.41 -5.14
CA ASP A 248 -10.97 9.94 -5.03
C ASP A 248 -9.58 9.28 -5.06
N PHE A 249 -8.54 10.02 -5.45
CA PHE A 249 -7.16 9.54 -5.65
C PHE A 249 -6.12 10.28 -4.78
N ASN A 250 -6.55 11.09 -3.80
CA ASN A 250 -5.62 11.90 -3.02
C ASN A 250 -4.83 11.11 -1.95
N ASP A 251 -5.36 9.99 -1.46
CA ASP A 251 -4.76 9.19 -0.36
C ASP A 251 -4.13 7.87 -0.88
N VAL A 252 -3.35 7.96 -1.96
CA VAL A 252 -2.69 6.80 -2.56
C VAL A 252 -1.22 6.76 -2.14
N GLU A 253 -0.92 5.92 -1.15
CA GLU A 253 0.46 5.59 -0.80
C GLU A 253 1.05 4.60 -1.82
N LEU A 254 1.97 5.06 -2.67
CA LEU A 254 2.66 4.23 -3.63
C LEU A 254 4.13 4.03 -3.22
N SER A 255 4.63 2.82 -3.40
CA SER A 255 6.06 2.54 -3.30
C SER A 255 6.72 2.51 -4.68
N ASP A 256 8.00 2.90 -4.72
CA ASP A 256 8.81 2.75 -5.92
C ASP A 256 9.09 1.29 -6.24
N ASN A 257 9.24 0.98 -7.53
CA ASN A 257 9.64 -0.35 -7.96
C ASN A 257 11.12 -0.60 -7.60
N LYS A 258 11.36 -1.15 -6.42
CA LYS A 258 12.69 -1.53 -5.97
C LYS A 258 13.00 -2.93 -6.46
N HIS A 259 13.85 -3.01 -7.47
CA HIS A 259 14.50 -4.26 -7.84
C HIS A 259 15.54 -4.58 -6.77
N PHE A 260 15.28 -5.58 -5.94
CA PHE A 260 16.31 -6.11 -5.06
C PHE A 260 17.24 -6.98 -5.90
N THR A 261 18.53 -6.73 -5.77
CA THR A 261 19.56 -7.67 -6.25
C THR A 261 19.40 -8.99 -5.51
N ASP A 262 19.73 -10.10 -6.18
CA ASP A 262 19.61 -11.44 -5.60
C ASP A 262 20.34 -11.50 -4.25
N ILE A 263 19.57 -11.44 -3.17
CA ILE A 263 20.08 -11.37 -1.81
C ILE A 263 20.75 -12.70 -1.45
N GLY A 264 20.29 -13.81 -2.03
CA GLY A 264 20.90 -15.13 -1.86
C GLY A 264 22.30 -15.14 -2.47
N PHE A 265 22.42 -14.72 -3.73
CA PHE A 265 23.72 -14.57 -4.39
C PHE A 265 24.66 -13.61 -3.63
N LEU A 266 24.15 -12.44 -3.21
CA LEU A 266 24.91 -11.47 -2.42
C LEU A 266 25.30 -11.99 -1.02
N ALA A 267 24.48 -12.87 -0.43
CA ALA A 267 24.78 -13.49 0.85
C ALA A 267 25.88 -14.56 0.72
N ASP A 268 25.89 -15.29 -0.39
CA ASP A 268 26.89 -16.30 -0.72
C ASP A 268 28.22 -15.69 -1.20
N MET A 269 28.24 -14.42 -1.61
CA MET A 269 29.48 -13.72 -1.90
C MET A 269 30.35 -13.61 -0.63
N PRO A 270 31.67 -13.85 -0.72
CA PRO A 270 32.56 -13.77 0.42
C PRO A 270 32.55 -12.34 0.99
N LYS A 271 31.96 -12.17 2.17
CA LYS A 271 31.90 -10.89 2.87
C LYS A 271 33.20 -10.73 3.65
N ALA A 272 33.96 -9.68 3.37
CA ALA A 272 35.08 -9.32 4.22
C ALA A 272 34.53 -8.89 5.60
N CYS A 273 34.92 -9.59 6.66
CA CYS A 273 34.61 -9.15 8.02
C CYS A 273 35.31 -7.81 8.27
N LEU A 274 34.53 -6.76 8.57
CA LEU A 274 35.07 -5.42 8.90
C LEU A 274 36.07 -5.47 10.06
N ILE A 275 35.92 -6.44 10.96
CA ILE A 275 36.81 -6.62 12.12
C ILE A 275 38.22 -7.07 11.71
N ASP A 276 38.38 -7.86 10.65
CA ASP A 276 39.70 -8.30 10.20
C ASP A 276 40.40 -7.26 9.32
N SER A 277 39.66 -6.32 8.73
CA SER A 277 40.18 -5.26 7.85
C SER A 277 40.62 -3.99 8.60
N ILE A 278 40.16 -3.79 9.84
CA ILE A 278 40.66 -2.74 10.74
C ILE A 278 41.85 -3.30 11.53
N GLY A 279 42.98 -3.52 10.86
CA GLY A 279 44.22 -3.94 11.53
C GLY A 279 45.13 -4.89 10.76
N THR A 280 44.66 -5.48 9.65
CA THR A 280 45.57 -6.16 8.71
C THR A 280 46.24 -5.12 7.82
N ASP A 281 47.53 -4.90 8.03
CA ASP A 281 48.35 -4.17 7.08
C ASP A 281 48.37 -4.95 5.75
N ILE A 282 47.80 -4.34 4.72
CA ILE A 282 47.86 -4.82 3.34
C ILE A 282 49.35 -5.03 3.00
N PRO A 283 49.79 -6.26 2.64
CA PRO A 283 51.18 -6.53 2.31
C PRO A 283 51.70 -5.58 1.24
N THR A 284 52.92 -5.06 1.43
CA THR A 284 53.58 -4.16 0.47
C THR A 284 53.82 -4.83 -0.88
N ASP A 285 53.95 -6.16 -0.92
CA ASP A 285 53.97 -6.96 -2.13
C ASP A 285 52.61 -7.62 -2.35
N PHE A 286 51.86 -7.14 -3.35
CA PHE A 286 50.53 -7.66 -3.70
C PHE A 286 50.54 -9.15 -4.02
N LYS A 287 51.68 -9.73 -4.44
CA LYS A 287 51.81 -11.15 -4.76
C LYS A 287 51.53 -12.06 -3.57
N GLN A 288 51.72 -11.56 -2.35
CA GLN A 288 51.42 -12.30 -1.11
C GLN A 288 49.92 -12.44 -0.86
N MET A 289 49.07 -11.66 -1.55
CA MET A 289 47.61 -11.78 -1.48
C MET A 289 47.07 -12.91 -2.35
N PHE A 290 47.90 -13.48 -3.25
CA PHE A 290 47.50 -14.54 -4.16
C PHE A 290 48.03 -15.88 -3.70
N ASP A 291 47.15 -16.84 -3.41
CA ASP A 291 47.57 -18.22 -3.20
C ASP A 291 47.87 -18.89 -4.55
N MET A 292 49.14 -18.87 -4.93
CA MET A 292 49.64 -19.43 -6.19
C MET A 292 49.62 -20.97 -6.23
N ARG A 293 49.24 -21.65 -5.14
CA ARG A 293 49.17 -23.13 -5.11
C ARG A 293 47.96 -23.68 -5.89
N LEU A 294 46.90 -22.87 -6.03
CA LEU A 294 45.63 -23.29 -6.62
C LEU A 294 45.50 -22.97 -8.13
N CYS A 295 46.44 -22.21 -8.71
CA CYS A 295 46.35 -21.74 -10.10
C CYS A 295 47.61 -22.07 -10.92
N ARG A 296 47.42 -22.68 -12.10
CA ARG A 296 48.48 -22.89 -13.09
C ARG A 296 48.70 -21.59 -13.88
N LEU A 297 49.89 -21.00 -13.81
CA LEU A 297 50.25 -19.85 -14.63
C LEU A 297 50.25 -20.25 -16.12
N SER A 298 49.36 -19.67 -16.92
CA SER A 298 49.29 -19.89 -18.36
C SER A 298 49.71 -18.62 -19.09
N ASN A 299 50.83 -18.68 -19.83
CA ASN A 299 51.35 -17.55 -20.60
C ASN A 299 50.68 -17.41 -21.99
N ARG A 300 49.56 -18.11 -22.22
CA ARG A 300 48.91 -18.16 -23.55
C ARG A 300 48.45 -16.80 -24.04
N LEU A 301 48.03 -15.91 -23.14
CA LEU A 301 47.48 -14.59 -23.44
C LEU A 301 48.51 -13.46 -23.33
N LEU A 302 49.79 -13.78 -23.13
CA LEU A 302 50.83 -12.76 -22.92
C LEU A 302 50.95 -11.83 -24.14
N LYS A 303 50.83 -12.37 -25.34
CA LYS A 303 50.89 -11.60 -26.59
C LYS A 303 49.74 -10.59 -26.68
N ASP A 304 48.51 -11.04 -26.47
CA ASP A 304 47.32 -10.20 -26.54
C ASP A 304 47.38 -9.05 -25.51
N VAL A 305 47.92 -9.32 -24.31
CA VAL A 305 48.16 -8.30 -23.29
C VAL A 305 49.20 -7.27 -23.74
N MET A 306 50.31 -7.70 -24.35
CA MET A 306 51.33 -6.79 -24.88
C MET A 306 50.78 -5.89 -25.98
N ASP A 307 50.03 -6.46 -26.92
CA ASP A 307 49.38 -5.71 -28.02
C ASP A 307 48.38 -4.68 -27.45
N THR A 308 47.68 -5.03 -26.37
CA THR A 308 46.72 -4.12 -25.70
C THR A 308 47.41 -2.96 -24.97
N TYR A 309 48.59 -3.18 -24.37
CA TYR A 309 49.38 -2.12 -23.74
C TYR A 309 49.80 -1.04 -24.75
N GLU A 310 50.17 -1.45 -25.97
CA GLU A 310 50.49 -0.52 -27.06
C GLU A 310 49.26 0.28 -27.51
N GLN A 311 48.11 -0.38 -27.68
CA GLN A 311 46.87 0.28 -28.10
C GLN A 311 46.34 1.29 -27.07
N LEU A 312 46.47 0.99 -25.78
CA LEU A 312 45.99 1.85 -24.70
C LEU A 312 46.99 2.95 -24.30
N HIS A 313 48.17 3.00 -24.94
CA HIS A 313 49.27 3.90 -24.60
C HIS A 313 49.64 3.87 -23.10
N VAL A 314 49.50 2.71 -22.47
CA VAL A 314 49.84 2.52 -21.07
C VAL A 314 51.33 2.26 -20.96
N LYS A 315 52.02 3.01 -20.10
CA LYS A 315 53.44 2.83 -19.88
C LYS A 315 53.71 1.48 -19.20
N TYR A 316 54.59 0.67 -19.79
CA TYR A 316 54.97 -0.62 -19.23
C TYR A 316 55.93 -0.42 -18.04
N GLU A 317 55.38 -0.35 -16.83
CA GLU A 317 56.14 -0.23 -15.58
C GLU A 317 55.65 -1.23 -14.52
N PRO A 318 56.50 -1.64 -13.57
CA PRO A 318 56.09 -2.58 -12.52
C PRO A 318 54.89 -2.03 -11.76
N LEU A 319 53.78 -2.78 -11.78
CA LEU A 319 52.55 -2.39 -11.10
C LEU A 319 52.85 -2.15 -9.61
N LYS A 320 52.59 -0.92 -9.17
CA LYS A 320 52.62 -0.53 -7.75
C LYS A 320 51.17 -0.41 -7.28
N ILE A 321 50.91 -0.81 -6.05
CA ILE A 321 49.62 -0.56 -5.40
C ILE A 321 49.45 0.96 -5.32
N ILE A 322 48.56 1.51 -6.13
CA ILE A 322 48.13 2.90 -5.99
C ILE A 322 47.27 2.94 -4.75
N LYS A 323 47.76 3.54 -3.65
CA LYS A 323 46.91 3.82 -2.49
C LYS A 323 45.90 4.89 -2.94
N PRO A 324 44.59 4.60 -3.00
CA PRO A 324 43.61 5.61 -3.34
C PRO A 324 43.72 6.75 -2.31
N GLN A 325 43.99 7.96 -2.79
CA GLN A 325 43.89 9.15 -1.97
C GLN A 325 42.42 9.56 -1.96
N PHE A 326 41.71 9.11 -0.94
CA PHE A 326 40.40 9.67 -0.64
C PHE A 326 40.63 11.04 -0.01
N GLU A 327 40.03 12.08 -0.59
CA GLU A 327 39.82 13.31 0.16
C GLU A 327 38.89 12.94 1.31
N ILE A 328 39.42 12.99 2.53
CA ILE A 328 38.63 12.79 3.74
C ILE A 328 38.31 14.22 4.23
N PRO A 329 37.18 14.81 3.81
CA PRO A 329 36.84 16.19 4.20
C PRO A 329 36.58 16.32 5.70
N LEU A 330 36.42 15.19 6.40
CA LEU A 330 36.14 15.10 7.81
C LEU A 330 37.38 14.56 8.56
N PRO A 331 37.67 15.06 9.77
CA PRO A 331 38.72 14.49 10.60
C PRO A 331 38.45 13.00 10.89
N ASN A 332 39.52 12.22 11.11
CA ASN A 332 39.42 10.79 11.41
C ASN A 332 38.42 10.54 12.55
N VAL A 333 37.33 9.86 12.22
CA VAL A 333 36.25 9.56 13.17
C VAL A 333 36.78 8.56 14.19
N GLN A 334 36.90 8.96 15.45
CA GLN A 334 37.19 8.03 16.54
C GLN A 334 35.91 7.27 16.90
N LEU A 335 36.03 5.95 17.04
CA LEU A 335 34.95 5.13 17.57
C LEU A 335 34.57 5.65 18.95
N ALA A 336 33.27 5.82 19.19
CA ALA A 336 32.77 6.22 20.49
C ALA A 336 33.05 5.09 21.49
N THR A 337 34.10 5.25 22.31
CA THR A 337 34.42 4.32 23.41
C THR A 337 33.41 4.41 24.56
N PHE A 338 32.48 5.37 24.48
CA PHE A 338 31.42 5.57 25.45
C PHE A 338 30.07 5.57 24.73
N PRO A 339 29.02 4.97 25.33
CA PRO A 339 27.67 5.09 24.79
C PRO A 339 27.26 6.57 24.69
N PRO A 340 26.46 6.95 23.67
CA PRO A 340 26.00 8.32 23.52
C PRO A 340 25.24 8.73 24.79
N ILE A 341 25.75 9.75 25.48
CA ILE A 341 25.10 10.35 26.63
C ILE A 341 24.00 11.25 26.09
N PHE A 342 22.76 10.76 26.09
CA PHE A 342 21.60 11.61 25.84
C PHE A 342 21.53 12.66 26.95
N SER A 343 21.37 13.94 26.58
CA SER A 343 21.06 14.95 27.57
C SER A 343 19.73 14.58 28.23
N GLU A 344 19.75 14.36 29.54
CA GLU A 344 18.53 14.13 30.29
C GLU A 344 17.59 15.33 30.08
N PRO A 345 16.28 15.10 29.89
CA PRO A 345 15.33 16.19 29.80
C PRO A 345 15.44 17.06 31.05
N SER A 346 15.29 18.38 30.89
CA SER A 346 15.27 19.30 32.02
C SER A 346 14.23 18.83 33.04
N ALA A 347 14.61 18.80 34.33
CA ALA A 347 13.70 18.42 35.39
C ALA A 347 12.39 19.21 35.29
N PRO A 348 11.22 18.58 35.51
CA PRO A 348 9.95 19.28 35.47
C PRO A 348 9.96 20.45 36.47
N PRO A 349 9.36 21.61 36.14
CA PRO A 349 9.35 22.78 37.02
C PRO A 349 8.41 22.53 38.21
N LEU A 350 8.90 21.81 39.22
CA LEU A 350 8.18 21.47 40.45
C LEU A 350 7.72 22.69 41.25
N GLU A 351 8.36 23.85 41.04
CA GLU A 351 7.97 25.13 41.66
C GLU A 351 6.59 25.63 41.19
N LEU A 352 6.07 25.10 40.08
CA LEU A 352 4.75 25.45 39.54
C LEU A 352 3.63 24.52 40.04
N TYR A 353 3.96 23.48 40.80
CA TYR A 353 2.99 22.50 41.32
C TYR A 353 2.90 22.62 42.84
N ASP A 354 1.68 22.70 43.35
CA ASP A 354 1.43 22.50 44.78
C ASP A 354 1.57 21.00 45.08
N LEU A 355 2.74 20.64 45.63
CA LEU A 355 3.07 19.26 45.95
C LEU A 355 2.17 18.71 47.07
N ASP A 356 1.71 19.58 47.98
CA ASP A 356 0.82 19.16 49.06
C ASP A 356 -0.57 18.84 48.51
N GLU A 357 -1.07 19.62 47.54
CA GLU A 357 -2.31 19.30 46.83
C GLU A 357 -2.17 17.99 46.03
N THR A 358 -1.15 17.86 45.19
CA THR A 358 -0.97 16.72 44.27
C THR A 358 -0.66 15.40 44.95
N PHE A 359 0.06 15.40 46.08
CA PHE A 359 0.36 14.19 46.85
C PHE A 359 -0.60 13.90 48.01
N SER A 360 -1.54 14.81 48.30
CA SER A 360 -2.53 14.55 49.33
C SER A 360 -3.47 13.41 48.94
N GLY A 361 -3.69 12.47 49.85
CA GLY A 361 -4.61 11.36 49.61
C GLY A 361 -6.04 11.85 49.35
N ALA A 362 -6.80 11.11 48.54
CA ALA A 362 -8.16 11.47 48.11
C ALA A 362 -9.09 11.90 49.26
N ARG A 363 -8.98 11.28 50.44
CA ARG A 363 -9.78 11.66 51.63
C ARG A 363 -9.44 13.06 52.16
N SER A 364 -8.17 13.45 52.14
CA SER A 364 -7.70 14.75 52.61
C SER A 364 -8.08 15.86 51.62
N GLN A 365 -7.97 15.60 50.31
CA GLN A 365 -8.42 16.51 49.26
C GLN A 365 -9.93 16.78 49.36
N LEU A 366 -10.74 15.71 49.49
CA LEU A 366 -12.19 15.85 49.67
C LEU A 366 -12.54 16.65 50.93
N ALA A 367 -11.87 16.39 52.06
CA ALA A 367 -12.11 17.11 53.31
C ALA A 367 -11.76 18.60 53.18
N HIS A 368 -10.64 18.93 52.53
CA HIS A 368 -10.22 20.30 52.28
C HIS A 368 -11.22 21.04 51.38
N MET A 369 -11.62 20.43 50.25
CA MET A 369 -12.61 20.99 49.34
C MET A 369 -13.98 21.19 50.00
N THR A 370 -14.45 20.18 50.74
CA THR A 370 -15.71 20.28 51.49
C THR A 370 -15.63 21.40 52.53
N GLY A 371 -14.49 21.52 53.22
CA GLY A 371 -14.23 22.58 54.18
C GLY A 371 -14.24 23.98 53.57
N GLN A 372 -13.64 24.17 52.40
CA GLN A 372 -13.67 25.44 51.67
C GLN A 372 -15.10 25.83 51.27
N VAL A 373 -15.88 24.89 50.74
CA VAL A 373 -17.29 25.14 50.36
C VAL A 373 -18.15 25.44 51.60
N LEU A 374 -17.94 24.72 52.70
CA LEU A 374 -18.65 24.97 53.97
C LEU A 374 -18.27 26.32 54.61
N GLN A 375 -17.00 26.72 54.56
CA GLN A 375 -16.56 28.02 55.03
C GLN A 375 -17.13 29.15 54.18
N ALA A 376 -17.19 28.98 52.85
CA ALA A 376 -17.85 29.91 51.93
C ALA A 376 -19.37 30.03 52.18
N LEU A 377 -20.01 29.01 52.76
CA LEU A 377 -21.41 29.04 53.18
C LEU A 377 -21.61 29.70 54.56
N GLN A 378 -20.59 29.71 55.41
CA GLN A 378 -20.62 30.24 56.78
C GLN A 378 -20.13 31.69 56.90
N SER A 379 -19.41 32.21 55.90
CA SER A 379 -18.99 33.61 55.85
C SER A 379 -20.21 34.55 55.77
N LYS A 380 -20.42 35.35 56.83
CA LYS A 380 -21.52 36.31 56.97
C LYS A 380 -21.34 37.54 56.05
N GLU A 381 -21.38 37.35 54.74
CA GLU A 381 -21.60 38.45 53.80
C GLU A 381 -23.07 38.47 53.34
N PRO A 382 -23.80 39.59 53.50
CA PRO A 382 -25.25 39.65 53.31
C PRO A 382 -25.73 39.60 51.84
N GLN A 383 -24.86 39.30 50.87
CA GLN A 383 -25.20 39.27 49.44
C GLN A 383 -25.01 37.92 48.72
N ARG A 384 -24.45 36.88 49.35
CA ARG A 384 -24.51 35.52 48.79
C ARG A 384 -25.69 34.75 49.36
N ARG A 385 -26.87 35.00 48.78
CA ARG A 385 -28.09 34.22 49.04
C ARG A 385 -28.05 32.92 48.25
N ALA A 386 -28.07 31.80 48.97
CA ALA A 386 -28.26 30.43 48.51
C ALA A 386 -27.18 29.87 47.56
N LEU A 387 -26.89 28.59 47.76
CA LEU A 387 -25.94 27.80 46.98
C LEU A 387 -26.35 27.85 45.50
N ASN A 388 -25.51 28.42 44.62
CA ASN A 388 -25.80 28.44 43.20
C ASN A 388 -25.73 27.02 42.65
N GLN A 389 -26.69 26.62 41.82
CA GLN A 389 -26.73 25.27 41.24
C GLN A 389 -25.44 24.91 40.50
N ARG A 390 -24.78 25.91 39.89
CA ARG A 390 -23.49 25.77 39.21
C ARG A 390 -22.31 25.47 40.16
N GLU A 391 -22.33 26.03 41.37
CA GLU A 391 -21.30 25.77 42.39
C GLU A 391 -21.44 24.34 42.93
N LEU A 392 -22.67 23.87 43.09
CA LEU A 392 -22.96 22.49 43.47
C LEU A 392 -22.54 21.49 42.40
N GLU A 393 -22.81 21.80 41.13
CA GLU A 393 -22.41 20.97 39.99
C GLU A 393 -20.88 20.88 39.87
N ASN A 394 -20.17 21.99 40.06
CA ASN A 394 -18.71 22.00 40.06
C ASN A 394 -18.13 21.18 41.23
N TYR A 395 -18.71 21.34 42.43
CA TYR A 395 -18.29 20.55 43.60
C TYR A 395 -18.44 19.04 43.35
N ILE A 396 -19.55 18.60 42.75
CA ILE A 396 -19.78 17.19 42.42
C ILE A 396 -18.77 16.68 41.38
N LYS A 397 -18.44 17.49 40.37
CA LYS A 397 -17.45 17.13 39.34
C LYS A 397 -16.05 16.97 39.92
N GLU A 398 -15.59 17.92 40.74
CA GLU A 398 -14.25 17.84 41.34
C GLU A 398 -14.14 16.66 42.32
N CYS A 399 -15.18 16.38 43.13
CA CYS A 399 -15.22 15.20 43.98
C CYS A 399 -15.11 13.89 43.16
N ALA A 400 -15.73 13.85 41.97
CA ALA A 400 -15.66 12.70 41.08
C ALA A 400 -14.28 12.51 40.43
N ARG A 401 -13.57 13.60 40.14
CA ARG A 401 -12.17 13.57 39.67
C ARG A 401 -11.24 13.07 40.76
N ILE A 402 -11.35 13.61 41.97
CA ILE A 402 -10.54 13.18 43.13
C ILE A 402 -10.74 11.68 43.43
N THR A 403 -11.96 11.17 43.25
CA THR A 403 -12.29 9.75 43.48
C THR A 403 -12.04 8.86 42.25
N ALA A 404 -11.52 9.42 41.15
CA ALA A 404 -11.24 8.74 39.89
C ALA A 404 -12.45 8.00 39.28
N ILE A 405 -13.67 8.50 39.54
CA ILE A 405 -14.91 7.96 38.95
C ILE A 405 -15.07 8.45 37.50
N VAL A 406 -14.50 9.61 37.19
CA VAL A 406 -14.48 10.23 35.86
C VAL A 406 -13.03 10.55 35.50
N ASP A 407 -12.65 10.30 34.24
CA ASP A 407 -11.32 10.61 33.70
C ASP A 407 -11.21 12.11 33.38
N ASP A 408 -10.03 12.72 33.54
CA ASP A 408 -9.81 14.18 33.44
C ASP A 408 -10.20 14.77 32.08
N ARG A 409 -10.32 13.92 31.05
CA ARG A 409 -10.65 14.28 29.67
C ARG A 409 -12.14 14.27 29.36
N GLN A 410 -13.01 13.82 30.30
CA GLN A 410 -14.45 13.69 30.07
C GLN A 410 -15.24 14.73 30.86
N ASP A 411 -15.99 15.61 30.17
CA ASP A 411 -16.91 16.56 30.81
C ASP A 411 -18.31 15.95 30.93
N MET A 412 -18.60 15.32 32.07
CA MET A 412 -19.90 14.70 32.36
C MET A 412 -20.79 15.60 33.23
N ALA A 413 -22.12 15.48 33.08
CA ALA A 413 -23.06 16.23 33.91
C ALA A 413 -23.13 15.67 35.34
N ALA A 414 -23.27 16.53 36.36
CA ALA A 414 -23.27 16.13 37.78
C ALA A 414 -24.35 15.07 38.12
N ARG A 415 -25.49 15.08 37.41
CA ARG A 415 -26.56 14.09 37.59
C ARG A 415 -26.15 12.69 37.16
N GLU A 416 -25.35 12.59 36.10
CA GLU A 416 -24.86 11.31 35.58
C GLU A 416 -23.78 10.73 36.51
N ILE A 417 -22.90 11.59 37.01
CA ILE A 417 -21.89 11.25 38.03
C ILE A 417 -22.58 10.66 39.27
N LEU A 418 -23.61 11.31 39.80
CA LEU A 418 -24.36 10.81 40.96
C LEU A 418 -25.09 9.48 40.66
N ASN A 419 -25.58 9.28 39.43
CA ASN A 419 -26.19 8.01 39.02
C ASN A 419 -25.16 6.87 39.00
N ILE A 420 -23.94 7.13 38.53
CA ILE A 420 -22.84 6.16 38.56
C ILE A 420 -22.50 5.79 40.02
N VAL A 421 -22.35 6.79 40.89
CA VAL A 421 -22.09 6.59 42.32
C VAL A 421 -23.22 5.78 42.97
N ALA A 422 -24.49 6.14 42.72
CA ALA A 422 -25.63 5.44 43.28
C ALA A 422 -25.70 3.97 42.81
N ARG A 423 -25.38 3.69 41.54
CA ARG A 423 -25.30 2.32 41.02
C ARG A 423 -24.17 1.53 41.68
N GLN A 424 -23.01 2.15 41.90
CA GLN A 424 -21.88 1.52 42.60
C GLN A 424 -22.25 1.21 44.06
N ILE A 425 -22.91 2.12 44.76
CA ILE A 425 -23.38 1.89 46.14
C ILE A 425 -24.42 0.76 46.18
N VAL A 426 -25.36 0.72 45.24
CA VAL A 426 -26.37 -0.36 45.15
C VAL A 426 -25.73 -1.72 44.83
N SER A 427 -24.64 -1.73 44.06
CA SER A 427 -23.87 -2.95 43.79
C SER A 427 -23.08 -3.45 45.01
N TYR A 428 -22.81 -2.57 45.98
CA TYR A 428 -22.23 -2.90 47.27
C TYR A 428 -23.33 -3.45 48.21
N ARG A 429 -23.71 -4.73 48.04
CA ARG A 429 -24.40 -5.46 49.11
C ARG A 429 -23.39 -5.73 50.24
N PRO A 430 -23.70 -5.44 51.51
CA PRO A 430 -22.91 -5.99 52.60
C PRO A 430 -23.02 -7.51 52.50
N TYR A 431 -21.88 -8.21 52.44
CA TYR A 431 -21.84 -9.60 52.87
C TYR A 431 -22.27 -9.58 54.33
N ALA A 432 -23.54 -9.88 54.61
CA ALA A 432 -23.96 -10.27 55.93
C ALA A 432 -23.23 -11.58 56.22
N GLU A 433 -22.33 -11.54 57.20
CA GLU A 433 -21.73 -12.72 57.80
C GLU A 433 -22.87 -13.59 58.35
N ASP A 434 -22.97 -14.82 57.85
CA ASP A 434 -23.51 -15.98 58.60
C ASP A 434 -22.33 -16.73 59.21
#